data_AF-A0A6J2YE64-F1
#
_entry.id   AF-A0A6J2YE64-F1
#
_cell.length_a   1.000
_cell.length_b   1.000
_cell.length_c   1.000
_cell.angle_alpha   90.00
_cell.angle_beta   90.00
_cell.angle_gamma   90.00
#
_symmetry.space_group_name_H-M   'P 1'
#
loop_
_entity.id
_entity.type
_entity.pdbx_description
1 polymer ?
#
loop_
_entity_poly.entity_id
_entity_poly.type
_entity_poly.pdbx_seq_one_letter_code
_entity_poly.pdbx_strand_id
1 'polypeptide(L)'
;MIRGRRPNKGFENLHFKLIRVLVNNRRKYYALCLKCNTELKNTSESRLQIHSNKCKRKNRGKSLENEAVFEDSDLDPNMEFLLSNPTIEMIDVEGLQDSKEKVKDSFIGKTEDIGIKKESKASSCLEKDPPDHIGSPKPHGVTFKLDLSELKNKNSDKAISKLGNISHASANRDQDEFDIYGRHIASQLRAMPAGKAVYCQEKIEEILTEERLCFVKSEINDN
;
A
#
# COMPACT_ATOMS: atom_id res chain seq x y z
N MET A 1 -23.50 -16.85 -21.78
CA MET A 1 -22.10 -17.00 -22.23
C MET A 1 -21.30 -15.75 -21.85
N ILE A 2 -20.42 -15.85 -20.86
CA ILE A 2 -19.53 -14.74 -20.47
C ILE A 2 -18.41 -14.68 -21.51
N ARG A 3 -18.33 -13.59 -22.29
CA ARG A 3 -17.22 -13.35 -23.23
C ARG A 3 -15.94 -13.13 -22.42
N GLY A 4 -15.26 -14.22 -22.09
CA GLY A 4 -13.95 -14.19 -21.43
C GLY A 4 -12.97 -13.40 -22.28
N ARG A 5 -12.31 -12.40 -21.68
CA ARG A 5 -11.19 -11.72 -22.34
C ARG A 5 -10.17 -12.78 -22.74
N ARG A 6 -9.75 -12.77 -24.00
CA ARG A 6 -8.67 -13.64 -24.48
C ARG A 6 -7.46 -13.46 -23.54
N PRO A 7 -6.80 -14.55 -23.12
CA PRO A 7 -5.57 -14.44 -22.35
C PRO A 7 -4.60 -13.55 -23.13
N ASN A 8 -4.04 -12.56 -22.45
CA ASN A 8 -3.12 -11.62 -23.07
C ASN A 8 -1.84 -12.36 -23.50
N LYS A 9 -1.81 -12.85 -24.74
CA LYS A 9 -0.59 -13.37 -25.36
C LYS A 9 0.38 -12.20 -25.52
N GLY A 10 1.62 -12.34 -25.03
CA GLY A 10 2.67 -11.31 -25.15
C GLY A 10 3.35 -10.88 -23.85
N PHE A 11 2.85 -11.28 -22.68
CA PHE A 11 3.41 -10.86 -21.38
C PHE A 11 4.62 -11.70 -20.92
N GLU A 12 4.78 -12.91 -21.47
CA GLU A 12 5.79 -13.88 -21.03
C GLU A 12 7.22 -13.35 -21.18
N ASN A 13 7.47 -12.50 -22.18
CA ASN A 13 8.81 -11.97 -22.48
C ASN A 13 9.20 -10.75 -21.63
N LEU A 14 8.28 -10.16 -20.86
CA LEU A 14 8.51 -8.88 -20.21
C LEU A 14 9.01 -8.99 -18.75
N HIS A 15 9.15 -10.20 -18.19
CA HIS A 15 9.54 -10.44 -16.78
C HIS A 15 8.64 -9.70 -15.76
N PHE A 16 7.32 -9.80 -15.95
CA PHE A 16 6.33 -9.29 -14.98
C PHE A 16 5.47 -10.43 -14.46
N LYS A 17 5.09 -10.35 -13.19
CA LYS A 17 4.07 -11.19 -12.58
C LYS A 17 2.78 -10.39 -12.43
N LEU A 18 1.68 -10.89 -13.00
CA LEU A 18 0.38 -10.26 -12.82
C LEU A 18 -0.20 -10.69 -11.47
N ILE A 19 -0.54 -9.71 -10.62
CA ILE A 19 -1.10 -9.92 -9.29
C ILE A 19 -2.52 -9.37 -9.27
N ARG A 20 -3.43 -10.09 -8.62
CA ARG A 20 -4.81 -9.67 -8.40
C ARG A 20 -4.98 -9.25 -6.96
N VAL A 21 -5.39 -8.01 -6.74
CA VAL A 21 -5.56 -7.44 -5.39
C VAL A 21 -7.00 -6.95 -5.23
N LEU A 22 -7.58 -7.15 -4.04
CA LEU A 22 -8.87 -6.59 -3.66
C LEU A 22 -8.65 -5.20 -3.05
N VAL A 23 -9.18 -4.17 -3.69
CA VAL A 23 -9.12 -2.78 -3.18
C VAL A 23 -10.53 -2.23 -3.15
N ASN A 24 -11.02 -1.88 -1.96
CA ASN A 24 -12.40 -1.39 -1.73
C ASN A 24 -13.46 -2.34 -2.31
N ASN A 25 -13.36 -3.64 -2.01
CA ASN A 25 -14.21 -4.71 -2.56
C ASN A 25 -14.24 -4.81 -4.10
N ARG A 26 -13.33 -4.13 -4.81
CA ARG A 26 -13.17 -4.25 -6.26
C ARG A 26 -11.85 -4.95 -6.57
N ARG A 27 -11.93 -5.97 -7.43
CA ARG A 27 -10.74 -6.70 -7.89
C ARG A 27 -9.99 -5.85 -8.91
N LYS A 28 -8.73 -5.55 -8.62
CA LYS A 28 -7.82 -4.80 -9.50
C LYS A 28 -6.63 -5.71 -9.87
N TYR A 29 -6.07 -5.46 -11.05
CA TYR A 29 -4.89 -6.16 -11.54
C TYR A 29 -3.69 -5.23 -11.54
N TYR A 30 -2.56 -5.74 -11.06
CA TYR A 30 -1.29 -5.05 -10.97
C TYR A 30 -0.22 -5.90 -11.67
N ALA A 31 0.81 -5.26 -12.21
CA ALA A 31 1.98 -5.95 -12.72
C ALA A 31 3.18 -5.68 -11.80
N LEU A 32 3.79 -6.73 -11.26
CA LEU A 32 5.01 -6.65 -10.45
C LEU A 32 6.22 -6.92 -11.34
N CYS A 33 7.16 -5.97 -11.42
CA CYS A 33 8.40 -6.18 -12.16
C CYS A 33 9.34 -7.09 -11.36
N LEU A 34 9.74 -8.23 -11.92
CA LEU A 34 10.61 -9.19 -11.24
C LEU A 34 12.07 -8.74 -11.11
N LYS A 35 12.47 -7.64 -11.77
CA LYS A 35 13.85 -7.13 -11.75
C LYS A 35 14.09 -6.05 -10.69
N CYS A 36 13.06 -5.33 -10.29
CA CYS A 36 13.16 -4.20 -9.36
C CYS A 36 12.03 -4.15 -8.33
N ASN A 37 11.17 -5.17 -8.28
CA ASN A 37 10.02 -5.30 -7.39
C ASN A 37 9.05 -4.10 -7.40
N THR A 38 9.05 -3.32 -8.48
CA THR A 38 8.14 -2.18 -8.61
C THR A 38 6.76 -2.64 -9.06
N GLU A 39 5.73 -2.19 -8.34
CA GLU A 39 4.33 -2.44 -8.69
C GLU A 39 3.79 -1.39 -9.67
N LEU A 40 3.17 -1.87 -10.75
CA LEU A 40 2.56 -1.04 -11.78
C LEU A 40 1.03 -1.24 -11.80
N LYS A 41 0.29 -0.15 -11.57
CA LYS A 41 -1.19 -0.11 -11.60
C LYS A 41 -1.77 -0.31 -13.01
N ASN A 42 -0.98 0.00 -14.04
CA ASN A 42 -1.41 -0.12 -15.43
C ASN A 42 -0.75 -1.35 -16.06
N THR A 43 -1.59 -2.28 -16.52
CA THR A 43 -1.17 -3.55 -17.12
C THR A 43 -1.13 -3.49 -18.63
N SER A 44 -1.15 -2.29 -19.25
CA SER A 44 -1.01 -2.15 -20.70
C SER A 44 0.40 -2.54 -21.13
N GLU A 45 0.51 -3.32 -22.20
CA GLU A 45 1.78 -3.82 -22.71
C GLU A 45 2.79 -2.70 -22.97
N SER A 46 2.33 -1.60 -23.60
CA SER A 46 3.13 -0.41 -23.86
C SER A 46 3.79 0.17 -22.59
N ARG A 47 3.06 0.22 -21.48
CA ARG A 47 3.58 0.73 -20.20
C ARG A 47 4.58 -0.22 -19.57
N LEU A 48 4.33 -1.53 -19.68
CA LEU A 48 5.27 -2.55 -19.20
C LEU A 48 6.58 -2.56 -20.01
N GLN A 49 6.51 -2.39 -21.33
CA GLN A 49 7.68 -2.26 -22.19
C GLN A 49 8.51 -1.02 -21.83
N ILE A 50 7.86 0.14 -21.65
CA ILE A 50 8.53 1.38 -21.21
C ILE A 50 9.23 1.16 -19.86
N HIS A 51 8.54 0.53 -18.89
CA HIS A 51 9.15 0.22 -17.61
C HIS A 51 10.32 -0.75 -17.75
N SER A 52 10.16 -1.84 -18.52
CA SER A 52 11.22 -2.83 -18.76
C SER A 52 12.49 -2.18 -19.30
N ASN A 53 12.36 -1.27 -20.27
CA ASN A 53 13.48 -0.53 -20.84
C ASN A 53 14.15 0.41 -19.81
N LYS A 54 13.36 1.10 -18.98
CA LYS A 54 13.90 1.94 -17.90
C LYS A 54 14.58 1.12 -16.80
N CYS A 55 13.97 0.01 -16.39
CA CYS A 55 14.49 -0.92 -15.40
C CYS A 55 15.83 -1.50 -15.83
N LYS A 56 15.95 -1.93 -17.10
CA LYS A 56 17.22 -2.41 -17.68
C LYS A 56 18.33 -1.35 -17.59
N ARG A 57 18.03 -0.07 -17.85
CA ARG A 57 19.02 1.01 -17.75
C ARG A 57 19.45 1.27 -16.32
N LYS A 58 18.52 1.22 -15.35
CA LYS A 58 18.82 1.44 -13.93
C LYS A 58 19.69 0.33 -13.34
N ASN A 59 19.49 -0.92 -13.73
CA ASN A 59 20.27 -2.04 -13.20
C ASN A 59 21.69 -2.12 -13.78
N ARG A 60 21.97 -1.55 -14.96
CA ARG A 60 23.34 -1.50 -15.52
C ARG A 60 24.34 -0.70 -14.68
N GLY A 61 23.87 0.22 -13.84
CA GLY A 61 24.72 0.99 -12.94
C GLY A 61 24.90 0.38 -11.55
N LYS A 62 24.26 -0.76 -11.25
CA LYS A 62 24.26 -1.37 -9.90
C LYS A 62 25.05 -2.68 -9.79
N SER A 63 25.60 -3.19 -10.89
CA SER A 63 26.13 -4.55 -10.98
C SER A 63 27.64 -4.68 -10.78
N LEU A 64 28.33 -3.70 -10.16
CA LEU A 64 29.80 -3.76 -10.06
C LEU A 64 30.41 -3.46 -8.68
N GLU A 65 29.62 -3.17 -7.63
CA GLU A 65 30.20 -2.81 -6.33
C GLU A 65 29.99 -3.82 -5.20
N ASN A 66 29.25 -4.92 -5.41
CA ASN A 66 28.94 -5.89 -4.35
C ASN A 66 29.31 -7.35 -4.65
N GLU A 67 30.21 -7.63 -5.60
CA GLU A 67 31.02 -8.87 -5.52
C GLU A 67 32.20 -8.62 -4.58
N ALA A 68 31.90 -8.25 -3.34
CA ALA A 68 32.85 -8.42 -2.26
C ALA A 68 32.92 -9.92 -2.01
N VAL A 69 34.03 -10.49 -2.45
CA VAL A 69 34.62 -11.76 -2.04
C VAL A 69 34.17 -12.10 -0.61
N PHE A 70 33.22 -13.03 -0.49
CA PHE A 70 33.00 -13.76 0.75
C PHE A 70 34.15 -14.77 0.81
N GLU A 71 35.26 -14.38 1.40
CA GLU A 71 36.26 -15.34 1.86
C GLU A 71 35.56 -16.22 2.90
N ASP A 72 35.58 -17.53 2.65
CA ASP A 72 35.17 -18.59 3.57
C ASP A 72 35.76 -18.32 4.96
N SER A 73 34.97 -17.69 5.83
CA SER A 73 35.30 -17.53 7.23
C SER A 73 34.53 -18.62 7.96
N ASP A 74 35.30 -19.55 8.52
CA ASP A 74 34.86 -20.69 9.28
C ASP A 74 33.71 -20.33 10.23
N LEU A 75 32.53 -20.90 9.95
CA LEU A 75 31.36 -20.77 10.80
C LEU A 75 31.66 -21.41 12.16
N ASP A 76 31.59 -20.58 13.19
CA ASP A 76 31.73 -20.95 14.60
C ASP A 76 30.67 -22.02 14.97
N PRO A 77 31.05 -23.24 15.37
CA PRO A 77 30.13 -24.38 15.55
C PRO A 77 29.19 -24.26 16.76
N ASN A 78 29.13 -23.11 17.43
CA ASN A 78 28.43 -22.96 18.71
C ASN A 78 27.03 -22.32 18.62
N MET A 79 26.51 -22.03 17.42
CA MET A 79 25.17 -21.45 17.23
C MET A 79 24.06 -22.48 16.91
N GLU A 80 24.39 -23.76 16.77
CA GLU A 80 23.41 -24.82 16.46
C GLU A 80 22.54 -25.21 17.68
N PHE A 81 22.85 -24.70 18.87
CA PHE A 81 22.16 -25.08 20.10
C PHE A 81 20.82 -24.35 20.33
N LEU A 82 20.57 -23.20 19.68
CA LEU A 82 19.39 -22.36 19.98
C LEU A 82 18.13 -22.67 19.16
N LEU A 83 18.19 -23.61 18.20
CA LEU A 83 17.03 -24.02 17.39
C LEU A 83 16.44 -25.38 17.78
N SER A 84 16.99 -26.03 18.80
CA SER A 84 16.71 -27.45 19.08
C SER A 84 15.72 -27.72 20.21
N ASN A 85 14.88 -26.79 20.69
CA ASN A 85 13.61 -27.09 21.39
C ASN A 85 12.90 -25.83 21.93
N PRO A 86 11.74 -25.43 21.37
CA PRO A 86 10.69 -24.82 22.17
C PRO A 86 9.69 -25.92 22.52
N THR A 87 10.02 -26.73 23.54
CA THR A 87 8.99 -27.50 24.24
C THR A 87 8.16 -26.48 25.00
N ILE A 88 7.16 -25.92 24.33
CA ILE A 88 6.10 -25.15 24.95
C ILE A 88 5.33 -26.15 25.80
N GLU A 89 5.67 -26.22 27.08
CA GLU A 89 4.82 -26.87 28.06
C GLU A 89 3.47 -26.12 28.05
N MET A 90 2.42 -26.85 27.65
CA MET A 90 1.07 -26.37 27.82
C MET A 90 0.83 -26.24 29.32
N ILE A 91 0.78 -25.02 29.81
CA ILE A 91 0.30 -24.73 31.16
C ILE A 91 -1.21 -24.99 31.11
N ASP A 92 -1.65 -26.07 31.76
CA ASP A 92 -3.06 -26.30 32.04
C ASP A 92 -3.53 -25.21 33.01
N VAL A 93 -4.25 -24.23 32.47
CA VAL A 93 -4.97 -23.20 33.24
C VAL A 93 -6.23 -23.85 33.82
N GLU A 94 -6.04 -24.68 34.84
CA GLU A 94 -7.13 -25.10 35.71
C GLU A 94 -7.38 -24.01 36.77
N GLY A 95 -8.59 -23.43 36.75
CA GLY A 95 -9.14 -22.74 37.92
C GLY A 95 -9.42 -21.24 37.77
N LEU A 96 -10.24 -20.85 36.78
CA LEU A 96 -11.01 -19.61 36.91
C LEU A 96 -12.38 -19.94 37.50
N GLN A 97 -12.48 -19.81 38.82
CA GLN A 97 -13.75 -19.92 39.55
C GLN A 97 -14.66 -18.74 39.22
N ASP A 98 -15.90 -19.08 38.89
CA ASP A 98 -17.04 -18.19 38.70
C ASP A 98 -17.22 -17.21 39.87
N SER A 99 -16.87 -15.93 39.66
CA SER A 99 -17.45 -14.82 40.43
C SER A 99 -18.47 -14.09 39.56
N LYS A 100 -19.72 -14.56 39.66
CA LYS A 100 -20.93 -13.84 39.22
C LYS A 100 -21.09 -12.56 40.03
N GLU A 101 -20.49 -11.47 39.59
CA GLU A 101 -20.85 -10.14 40.08
C GLU A 101 -21.92 -9.53 39.17
N LYS A 102 -23.13 -9.42 39.72
CA LYS A 102 -24.28 -8.74 39.12
C LYS A 102 -23.99 -7.24 39.06
N VAL A 103 -23.45 -6.76 37.95
CA VAL A 103 -23.55 -5.35 37.61
C VAL A 103 -24.84 -5.15 36.82
N LYS A 104 -25.91 -4.84 37.55
CA LYS A 104 -27.01 -4.04 37.00
C LYS A 104 -26.48 -2.63 36.94
N ASP A 105 -26.29 -2.08 35.75
CA ASP A 105 -26.62 -0.67 35.55
C ASP A 105 -26.92 -0.34 34.09
N SER A 106 -28.05 0.35 33.99
CA SER A 106 -28.68 0.89 32.82
C SER A 106 -27.82 1.97 32.18
N PHE A 107 -27.46 1.82 30.90
CA PHE A 107 -27.14 2.98 30.09
C PHE A 107 -27.78 2.88 28.71
N ILE A 108 -28.94 3.54 28.61
CA ILE A 108 -29.64 3.84 27.37
C ILE A 108 -28.86 5.00 26.71
N GLY A 109 -27.86 4.65 25.91
CA GLY A 109 -27.14 5.59 25.05
C GLY A 109 -27.82 5.66 23.68
N LYS A 110 -28.49 6.78 23.43
CA LYS A 110 -29.18 7.12 22.17
C LYS A 110 -28.25 6.95 20.97
N THR A 111 -28.67 6.12 20.02
CA THR A 111 -28.09 6.09 18.67
C THR A 111 -28.54 7.34 17.92
N GLU A 112 -27.64 8.31 17.75
CA GLU A 112 -27.89 9.43 16.84
C GLU A 112 -27.71 8.95 15.39
N ASP A 113 -28.80 9.07 14.64
CA ASP A 113 -28.91 8.78 13.20
C ASP A 113 -27.94 9.66 12.40
N ILE A 114 -26.83 9.07 11.93
CA ILE A 114 -25.99 9.69 10.92
C ILE A 114 -26.65 9.48 9.54
N GLY A 115 -27.44 10.47 9.15
CA GLY A 115 -28.09 10.55 7.85
C GLY A 115 -27.08 10.57 6.69
N ILE A 116 -26.92 9.43 6.02
CA ILE A 116 -26.19 9.32 4.76
C ILE A 116 -27.08 9.91 3.65
N LYS A 117 -26.86 11.18 3.31
CA LYS A 117 -27.40 11.80 2.10
C LYS A 117 -26.83 11.11 0.86
N LYS A 118 -27.63 10.26 0.23
CA LYS A 118 -27.37 9.70 -1.10
C LYS A 118 -27.66 10.78 -2.15
N GLU A 119 -26.63 11.39 -2.71
CA GLU A 119 -26.75 12.15 -3.95
C GLU A 119 -26.56 11.22 -5.16
N SER A 120 -27.69 10.74 -5.67
CA SER A 120 -27.82 10.17 -7.00
C SER A 120 -27.76 11.29 -8.06
N LYS A 121 -26.70 11.31 -8.87
CA LYS A 121 -26.70 12.03 -10.16
C LYS A 121 -26.75 11.04 -11.32
N ALA A 122 -27.92 11.02 -11.95
CA ALA A 122 -28.23 10.50 -13.28
C ALA A 122 -27.18 10.98 -14.32
N SER A 123 -26.65 10.10 -15.16
CA SER A 123 -27.24 9.70 -16.46
C SER A 123 -27.55 10.87 -17.38
N SER A 124 -26.67 11.10 -18.36
CA SER A 124 -27.08 11.58 -19.67
C SER A 124 -26.09 11.08 -20.72
N CYS A 125 -26.52 10.05 -21.44
CA CYS A 125 -25.96 9.63 -22.71
C CYS A 125 -26.12 10.75 -23.74
N LEU A 126 -25.07 11.05 -24.47
CA LEU A 126 -25.18 11.70 -25.78
C LEU A 126 -24.35 10.90 -26.76
N GLU A 127 -25.07 10.08 -27.54
CA GLU A 127 -24.65 9.64 -28.86
C GLU A 127 -24.35 10.88 -29.70
N LYS A 128 -23.19 10.88 -30.35
CA LYS A 128 -22.96 11.66 -31.55
C LYS A 128 -22.32 10.73 -32.57
N ASP A 129 -23.07 10.53 -33.64
CA ASP A 129 -22.69 9.77 -34.82
C ASP A 129 -21.40 10.30 -35.46
N PRO A 130 -20.66 9.45 -36.20
CA PRO A 130 -19.47 9.85 -36.94
C PRO A 130 -19.84 10.62 -38.20
N PRO A 131 -19.18 11.77 -38.49
CA PRO A 131 -19.24 12.33 -39.83
C PRO A 131 -18.18 11.65 -40.70
N ASP A 132 -18.65 10.81 -41.62
CA ASP A 132 -17.93 10.50 -42.85
C ASP A 132 -17.72 11.81 -43.61
N HIS A 133 -16.47 12.22 -43.84
CA HIS A 133 -16.07 12.96 -45.04
C HIS A 133 -14.54 12.93 -45.19
N ILE A 134 -14.08 12.02 -46.04
CA ILE A 134 -12.75 12.02 -46.64
C ILE A 134 -12.71 13.21 -47.61
N GLY A 135 -12.05 14.29 -47.18
CA GLY A 135 -11.72 15.44 -48.01
C GLY A 135 -10.28 15.84 -47.75
N SER A 136 -9.38 15.40 -48.63
CA SER A 136 -7.97 15.77 -48.61
C SER A 136 -7.83 17.30 -48.75
N PRO A 137 -7.32 18.04 -47.75
CA PRO A 137 -7.10 19.46 -47.89
C PRO A 137 -5.80 19.70 -48.67
N LYS A 138 -5.90 20.51 -49.73
CA LYS A 138 -4.75 21.06 -50.46
C LYS A 138 -3.92 21.97 -49.53
N PRO A 139 -2.59 21.91 -49.59
CA PRO A 139 -1.72 22.78 -48.80
C PRO A 139 -1.72 24.21 -49.37
N HIS A 140 -2.51 25.11 -48.80
CA HIS A 140 -2.29 26.55 -48.96
C HIS A 140 -1.37 27.04 -47.85
N GLY A 141 -0.18 27.48 -48.24
CA GLY A 141 0.80 28.08 -47.35
C GLY A 141 0.27 29.39 -46.76
N VAL A 142 -0.30 29.31 -45.56
CA VAL A 142 -0.63 30.46 -44.73
C VAL A 142 0.38 30.50 -43.60
N THR A 143 1.26 31.50 -43.61
CA THR A 143 2.19 31.81 -42.54
C THR A 143 1.41 32.36 -41.35
N PHE A 144 0.93 31.47 -40.48
CA PHE A 144 0.37 31.84 -39.18
C PHE A 144 1.50 32.32 -38.27
N LYS A 145 1.60 33.63 -38.07
CA LYS A 145 2.26 34.20 -36.88
C LYS A 145 1.38 33.87 -35.67
N LEU A 146 1.63 32.72 -35.06
CA LEU A 146 1.05 32.34 -33.78
C LEU A 146 1.70 33.17 -32.68
N ASP A 147 0.95 34.12 -32.13
CA ASP A 147 1.35 34.87 -30.95
C ASP A 147 1.35 33.92 -29.74
N LEU A 148 2.54 33.45 -29.38
CA LEU A 148 2.78 32.38 -28.41
C LEU A 148 2.64 32.83 -26.94
N SER A 149 2.25 34.08 -26.72
CA SER A 149 2.28 34.77 -25.43
C SER A 149 0.99 34.57 -24.60
N GLU A 150 -0.14 34.22 -25.22
CA GLU A 150 -1.44 34.06 -24.53
C GLU A 150 -1.79 32.63 -24.12
N LEU A 151 -1.03 31.62 -24.56
CA LEU A 151 -1.17 30.23 -24.10
C LEU A 151 -0.46 29.97 -22.76
N LYS A 152 -0.41 30.99 -21.89
CA LYS A 152 0.01 30.87 -20.49
C LYS A 152 -1.08 30.15 -19.67
N ASN A 153 -1.10 28.83 -19.88
CA ASN A 153 -1.46 27.73 -19.01
C ASN A 153 -2.20 28.02 -17.69
N LYS A 154 -3.53 28.22 -17.76
CA LYS A 154 -4.42 28.03 -16.58
C LYS A 154 -4.36 26.60 -15.99
N ASN A 155 -3.80 25.65 -16.74
CA ASN A 155 -3.62 24.26 -16.32
C ASN A 155 -2.32 24.03 -15.52
N SER A 156 -1.28 24.85 -15.73
CA SER A 156 -0.04 24.72 -14.95
C SER A 156 -0.28 25.15 -13.52
N ASP A 157 -1.04 26.21 -13.29
CA ASP A 157 -1.29 26.73 -11.96
C ASP A 157 -2.08 25.73 -11.11
N LYS A 158 -3.08 25.05 -11.70
CA LYS A 158 -3.81 23.96 -11.02
C LYS A 158 -2.92 22.75 -10.73
N ALA A 159 -1.97 22.43 -11.61
CA ALA A 159 -1.03 21.34 -11.39
C ALA A 159 -0.02 21.70 -10.29
N ILE A 160 0.48 22.93 -10.29
CA ILE A 160 1.42 23.47 -9.30
C ILE A 160 0.74 23.54 -7.93
N SER A 161 -0.51 24.03 -7.83
CA SER A 161 -1.26 24.03 -6.57
C SER A 161 -1.51 22.62 -6.03
N LYS A 162 -1.79 21.64 -6.91
CA LYS A 162 -1.95 20.23 -6.48
C LYS A 162 -0.63 19.64 -5.97
N LEU A 163 0.50 19.98 -6.60
CA LEU A 163 1.82 19.53 -6.16
C LEU A 163 2.24 20.20 -4.84
N GLY A 164 1.92 21.49 -4.65
CA GLY A 164 2.12 22.19 -3.38
C GLY A 164 1.36 21.55 -2.23
N ASN A 165 0.09 21.17 -2.44
CA ASN A 165 -0.71 20.50 -1.41
C ASN A 165 -0.18 19.11 -1.03
N ILE A 166 0.43 18.37 -1.97
CA ILE A 166 1.08 17.09 -1.68
C ILE A 166 2.36 17.33 -0.88
N SER A 167 3.17 18.31 -1.29
CA SER A 167 4.41 18.68 -0.61
C SER A 167 4.16 19.10 0.85
N HIS A 168 3.15 19.94 1.09
CA HIS A 168 2.78 20.39 2.44
C HIS A 168 2.13 19.30 3.29
N ALA A 169 1.44 18.31 2.70
CA ALA A 169 0.94 17.16 3.44
C ALA A 169 2.08 16.22 3.91
N SER A 170 3.23 16.24 3.23
CA SER A 170 4.42 15.45 3.59
C SER A 170 5.49 16.18 4.40
N ALA A 171 5.49 17.52 4.38
CA ALA A 171 6.63 18.29 4.91
C ALA A 171 6.46 18.83 6.34
N ASN A 172 5.30 18.70 7.00
CA ASN A 172 5.00 19.60 8.12
C ASN A 172 4.16 19.03 9.27
N ARG A 173 4.50 17.86 9.80
CA ARG A 173 4.22 17.57 11.21
C ARG A 173 5.40 16.80 11.78
N ASP A 174 5.87 17.24 12.93
CA ASP A 174 6.77 16.53 13.84
C ASP A 174 6.17 15.16 14.19
N GLN A 175 6.17 14.24 13.23
CA GLN A 175 5.77 12.87 13.45
C GLN A 175 6.91 12.28 14.24
N ASP A 176 6.65 12.11 15.53
CA ASP A 176 7.57 11.41 16.38
C ASP A 176 7.77 9.98 15.85
N GLU A 177 8.82 9.34 16.34
CA GLU A 177 9.16 7.98 15.93
C GLU A 177 8.01 7.01 16.26
N PHE A 178 7.19 7.32 17.28
CA PHE A 178 6.03 6.56 17.69
C PHE A 178 4.89 6.62 16.66
N ASP A 179 4.62 7.77 16.05
CA ASP A 179 3.63 7.96 14.98
C ASP A 179 4.00 7.18 13.72
N ILE A 180 5.29 7.15 13.39
CA ILE A 180 5.81 6.39 12.25
C ILE A 180 5.65 4.89 12.54
N TYR A 181 6.09 4.44 13.71
CA TYR A 181 5.99 3.04 14.13
C TYR A 181 4.53 2.58 14.20
N GLY A 182 3.66 3.34 14.85
CA GLY A 182 2.23 3.03 15.00
C GLY A 182 1.52 2.90 13.65
N ARG A 183 1.82 3.78 12.68
CA ARG A 183 1.29 3.63 11.31
C ARG A 183 1.83 2.40 10.60
N HIS A 184 3.10 2.05 10.82
CA HIS A 184 3.70 0.84 10.25
C HIS A 184 3.01 -0.41 10.78
N ILE A 185 2.86 -0.56 12.09
CA ILE A 185 2.14 -1.68 12.73
C ILE A 185 0.69 -1.74 12.27
N ALA A 186 -0.02 -0.60 12.27
CA ALA A 186 -1.40 -0.54 11.80
C ALA A 186 -1.54 -0.97 10.33
N SER A 187 -0.56 -0.62 9.48
CA SER A 187 -0.55 -1.07 8.08
C SER A 187 -0.35 -2.58 7.97
N GLN A 188 0.49 -3.18 8.81
CA GLN A 188 0.69 -4.63 8.82
C GLN A 188 -0.57 -5.36 9.28
N LEU A 189 -1.17 -4.94 10.40
CA LEU A 189 -2.38 -5.56 10.95
C LEU A 189 -3.55 -5.52 9.95
N ARG A 190 -3.72 -4.41 9.21
CA ARG A 190 -4.75 -4.29 8.16
C ARG A 190 -4.55 -5.24 6.98
N ALA A 191 -3.33 -5.69 6.73
CA ALA A 191 -3.02 -6.62 5.65
C ALA A 191 -3.27 -8.09 6.05
N MET A 192 -3.53 -8.35 7.34
CA MET A 192 -3.72 -9.70 7.88
C MET A 192 -5.21 -10.10 7.93
N PRO A 193 -5.53 -11.41 7.93
CA PRO A 193 -6.87 -11.88 8.26
C PRO A 193 -7.30 -11.42 9.66
N ALA A 194 -8.56 -11.03 9.82
CA ALA A 194 -9.06 -10.38 11.03
C ALA A 194 -8.71 -11.15 12.33
N GLY A 195 -8.91 -12.47 12.37
CA GLY A 195 -8.57 -13.26 13.57
C GLY A 195 -7.09 -13.25 13.94
N LYS A 196 -6.19 -13.24 12.95
CA LYS A 196 -4.74 -13.12 13.21
C LYS A 196 -4.36 -11.71 13.63
N ALA A 197 -5.02 -10.69 13.07
CA ALA A 197 -4.79 -9.30 13.47
C ALA A 197 -5.17 -9.07 14.94
N VAL A 198 -6.33 -9.59 15.38
CA VAL A 198 -6.76 -9.52 16.79
C VAL A 198 -5.76 -10.22 17.70
N TYR A 199 -5.36 -11.45 17.38
CA TYR A 199 -4.33 -12.17 18.15
C TYR A 199 -3.02 -11.37 18.27
N CYS A 200 -2.54 -10.77 17.18
CA CYS A 200 -1.33 -9.93 17.21
C CYS A 200 -1.52 -8.65 18.04
N GLN A 201 -2.72 -8.05 18.03
CA GLN A 201 -3.03 -6.89 18.86
C GLN A 201 -2.95 -7.24 20.34
N GLU A 202 -3.58 -8.34 20.76
CA GLU A 202 -3.54 -8.82 22.15
C GLU A 202 -2.09 -9.08 22.60
N LYS A 203 -1.27 -9.69 21.76
CA LYS A 203 0.15 -9.93 22.07
C LYS A 203 0.99 -8.64 22.18
N ILE A 204 0.73 -7.65 21.34
CA ILE A 204 1.42 -6.35 21.46
C ILE A 204 1.00 -5.66 22.76
N GLU A 205 -0.28 -5.70 23.11
CA GLU A 205 -0.80 -5.09 24.34
C GLU A 205 -0.28 -5.78 25.60
N GLU A 206 -0.18 -7.11 25.60
CA GLU A 206 0.40 -7.91 26.69
C GLU A 206 1.84 -7.46 26.99
N ILE A 207 2.70 -7.45 25.98
CA ILE A 207 4.12 -7.06 26.11
C ILE A 207 4.25 -5.62 26.63
N LEU A 208 3.51 -4.67 26.04
CA LEU A 208 3.57 -3.26 26.47
C LEU A 208 3.10 -3.09 27.93
N THR A 209 2.12 -3.90 28.36
CA THR A 209 1.61 -3.87 29.73
C THR A 209 2.62 -4.44 30.71
N GLU A 210 3.24 -5.57 30.38
CA GLU A 210 4.29 -6.21 31.21
C GLU A 210 5.48 -5.28 31.44
N GLU A 211 6.03 -4.70 30.36
CA GLU A 211 7.17 -3.77 30.44
C GLU A 211 6.83 -2.53 31.28
N ARG A 212 5.63 -1.97 31.08
CA ARG A 212 5.16 -0.82 31.86
C ARG A 212 5.02 -1.15 33.35
N LEU A 213 4.48 -2.31 33.69
CA LEU A 213 4.36 -2.74 35.08
C LEU A 213 5.72 -3.02 35.72
N CYS A 214 6.67 -3.56 34.96
CA CYS A 214 8.04 -3.76 35.40
C CYS A 214 8.70 -2.43 35.79
N PHE A 215 8.58 -1.43 34.90
CA PHE A 215 9.12 -0.08 35.12
C PHE A 215 8.54 0.61 36.37
N VAL A 216 7.21 0.56 36.55
CA VAL A 216 6.56 1.15 37.74
C VAL A 216 7.01 0.45 39.03
N LYS A 217 7.20 -0.87 39.00
CA LYS A 217 7.69 -1.61 40.18
C LYS A 217 9.12 -1.24 40.55
N SER A 218 10.01 -0.99 39.59
CA SER A 218 11.37 -0.55 39.89
C SER A 218 11.40 0.83 40.56
N GLU A 219 10.61 1.80 40.10
CA GLU A 219 10.60 3.15 40.68
C GLU A 219 10.10 3.19 42.14
N ILE A 220 9.22 2.26 42.52
CA ILE A 220 8.70 2.17 43.90
C ILE A 220 9.77 1.61 44.84
N ASN A 221 10.58 0.65 44.39
CA ASN A 221 11.58 -0.01 45.24
C ASN A 221 12.82 0.85 45.51
N ASP A 222 13.06 1.87 44.68
CA ASP A 222 14.22 2.76 44.79
C ASP A 222 13.98 3.96 45.74
N ASN A 223 12.77 4.11 46.30
CA ASN A 223 12.40 5.17 47.26
C ASN A 223 12.16 4.62 48.68
#